data_AF-A0A919HZE8-F1
#
_entry.id   AF-A0A919HZE8-F1
#
_cell.length_a   1.000
_cell.length_b   1.000
_cell.length_c   1.000
_cell.angle_alpha   90.00
_cell.angle_beta   90.00
_cell.angle_gamma   90.00
#
_symmetry.space_group_name_H-M   'P 1'
#
loop_
_entity.id
_entity.type
_entity.pdbx_description
1 polymer ?
#
loop_
_entity_poly.entity_id
_entity_poly.type
_entity_poly.pdbx_seq_one_letter_code
_entity_poly.pdbx_strand_id
1 'polypeptide(L)' 'MARVPALHQFVLPGRCEAASRLHARTVARRAERRLVELGAEVTIRQILLRYLNRLSDCLYAPARSGIMPLTSAAL' A
#
# COMPACT_ATOMS: atom_id res chain seq x y z
N MET A 1 -2.85 19.45 1.83
CA MET A 1 -2.09 18.23 1.46
C MET A 1 -0.69 18.37 2.02
N ALA A 2 -0.40 17.69 3.14
CA ALA A 2 0.91 17.78 3.78
C ALA A 2 2.01 17.22 2.85
N ARG A 3 3.07 18.00 2.66
CA ARG A 3 4.20 17.68 1.78
C ARG A 3 5.03 16.59 2.45
N VAL A 4 4.80 15.34 2.05
CA VAL A 4 5.51 14.21 2.63
C VAL A 4 6.91 14.13 2.00
N PRO A 5 7.99 14.03 2.80
CA PRO A 5 9.37 14.01 2.31
C PRO A 5 9.62 12.80 1.38
N ALA A 6 10.49 13.00 0.38
CA ALA A 6 10.85 11.95 -0.57
C ALA A 6 11.48 10.76 0.17
N LEU A 7 11.06 9.53 -0.17
CA LEU A 7 11.60 8.32 0.43
C LEU A 7 12.98 8.04 -0.18
N HIS A 8 14.05 8.22 0.61
CA HIS A 8 15.43 7.88 0.24
C HIS A 8 15.87 6.49 0.74
N GLN A 9 15.00 5.73 1.41
CA GLN A 9 15.35 4.48 2.09
C GLN A 9 14.19 3.48 2.05
N PHE A 10 14.52 2.19 1.93
CA PHE A 10 13.56 1.10 1.91
C PHE A 10 12.92 0.91 3.29
N VAL A 11 11.59 0.86 3.32
CA VAL A 11 10.84 0.53 4.54
C VAL A 11 10.86 -0.98 4.72
N LEU A 12 11.64 -1.46 5.69
CA LEU A 12 11.69 -2.88 6.03
C LEU A 12 10.36 -3.32 6.69
N PRO A 13 9.79 -4.46 6.29
CA PRO A 13 8.58 -4.98 6.91
C PRO A 13 8.91 -5.53 8.31
N GLY A 14 8.64 -4.76 9.36
CA GLY A 14 8.73 -5.27 10.73
C GLY A 14 8.51 -4.23 11.82
N ARG A 15 7.63 -4.56 12.77
CA ARG A 15 7.40 -3.91 14.08
C ARG A 15 6.62 -2.59 14.13
N CYS A 16 6.05 -2.09 13.04
CA CYS A 16 5.17 -0.91 13.07
C CYS A 16 3.93 -1.06 12.19
N GLU A 17 2.84 -0.36 12.53
CA GLU A 17 1.58 -0.39 11.77
C GLU A 17 1.78 0.00 10.30
N ALA A 18 2.69 0.93 10.02
CA ALA A 18 3.07 1.32 8.68
C ALA A 18 3.64 0.14 7.86
N ALA A 19 4.50 -0.69 8.45
CA ALA A 19 5.04 -1.88 7.81
C ALA A 19 3.94 -2.92 7.53
N SER A 20 3.00 -3.14 8.47
CA SER A 20 1.86 -4.03 8.28
C SER A 20 0.94 -3.56 7.14
N ARG A 21 0.70 -2.25 7.04
CA ARG A 21 -0.08 -1.64 5.94
C ARG A 21 0.61 -1.79 4.58
N LEU A 22 1.93 -1.65 4.52
CA LEU A 22 2.72 -1.93 3.31
C LEU A 22 2.65 -3.41 2.94
N HIS A 23 2.71 -4.31 3.91
CA HIS A 23 2.53 -5.74 3.66
C HIS A 23 1.14 -6.04 3.09
N ALA A 24 0.07 -5.46 3.68
CA ALA A 24 -1.28 -5.57 3.16
C ALA A 24 -1.41 -5.05 1.72
N ARG A 25 -0.68 -4.00 1.35
CA ARG A 25 -0.64 -3.50 -0.04
C ARG A 25 -0.12 -4.57 -1.02
N THR A 26 0.86 -5.38 -0.62
CA THR A 26 1.35 -6.48 -1.49
C THR A 26 0.28 -7.55 -1.74
N VAL A 27 -0.56 -7.82 -0.73
CA VAL A 27 -1.69 -8.76 -0.84
C VAL A 27 -2.76 -8.19 -1.77
N ALA A 28 -3.11 -6.91 -1.64
CA ALA A 28 -4.07 -6.23 -2.52
C ALA A 28 -3.62 -6.26 -3.99
N ARG A 29 -2.34 -5.98 -4.27
CA ARG A 29 -1.78 -6.05 -5.63
C ARG A 29 -1.72 -7.49 -6.17
N ARG A 30 -1.52 -8.49 -5.31
CA ARG A 30 -1.63 -9.90 -5.70
C ARG A 30 -3.06 -10.28 -6.07
N ALA A 31 -4.04 -9.81 -5.30
CA ALA A 31 -5.46 -10.01 -5.60
C ALA A 31 -5.85 -9.33 -6.93
N GLU A 32 -5.37 -8.11 -7.18
CA GLU A 32 -5.59 -7.39 -8.44
C GLU A 32 -5.10 -8.20 -9.64
N ARG A 33 -3.88 -8.74 -9.60
CA ARG A 33 -3.34 -9.58 -10.68
C ARG A 33 -4.18 -10.84 -10.94
N ARG A 34 -4.58 -11.56 -9.88
CA ARG A 34 -5.46 -12.72 -10.02
C ARG A 34 -6.83 -12.36 -10.59
N LEU A 35 -7.35 -11.18 -10.24
CA LEU A 35 -8.62 -10.69 -10.77
C LEU A 35 -8.51 -10.35 -12.26
N VAL A 36 -7.37 -9.80 -12.70
CA VAL A 36 -7.11 -9.54 -14.12
C VAL A 36 -6.98 -10.84 -14.90
N GLU A 37 -6.26 -11.84 -14.37
CA GLU A 37 -6.16 -13.17 -14.97
C GLU A 37 -7.54 -13.82 -15.11
N LEU A 38 -8.35 -13.82 -14.05
CA LEU A 38 -9.72 -14.33 -14.10
C LEU A 38 -10.62 -13.54 -15.07
N GLY A 39 -10.33 -12.26 -15.29
CA GLY A 39 -11.05 -11.39 -16.22
C GLY A 39 -10.87 -11.76 -17.68
N ALA A 40 -9.85 -12.56 -18.00
CA ALA A 40 -9.68 -13.14 -19.33
C ALA A 40 -10.65 -14.30 -19.59
N GLU A 41 -11.10 -14.99 -18.54
CA GLU A 41 -11.98 -16.16 -18.64
C GLU A 41 -13.45 -15.83 -18.33
N VAL A 42 -13.69 -14.85 -17.45
CA VAL A 42 -15.03 -14.50 -16.96
C VAL A 42 -15.25 -12.99 -17.05
N THR A 43 -16.48 -12.58 -17.36
CA THR A 43 -16.84 -11.15 -17.31
C THR A 43 -16.84 -10.65 -15.87
N ILE A 44 -15.86 -9.83 -15.51
CA ILE A 44 -15.73 -9.24 -14.18
C ILE A 44 -16.22 -7.80 -14.19
N ARG A 45 -16.88 -7.40 -13.09
CA ARG A 45 -17.28 -6.01 -12.89
C ARG A 45 -16.05 -5.12 -12.74
N GLN A 46 -15.89 -4.16 -13.65
CA GLN A 46 -14.78 -3.20 -13.67
C GLN A 46 -14.62 -2.39 -12.37
N ILE A 47 -15.70 -2.26 -11.57
CA ILE A 47 -15.66 -1.61 -10.26
C ILE A 47 -14.70 -2.32 -9.28
N LEU A 48 -14.54 -3.64 -9.39
CA LEU A 48 -13.67 -4.41 -8.51
C LEU A 48 -12.19 -4.10 -8.75
N LEU A 49 -11.78 -3.95 -10.01
CA LEU A 49 -10.42 -3.53 -10.38
C LEU A 49 -10.13 -2.12 -9.88
N ARG A 50 -11.07 -1.18 -10.09
CA ARG A 50 -10.95 0.20 -9.59
C ARG A 50 -10.87 0.24 -8.06
N TYR A 51 -11.63 -0.62 -7.37
CA TYR A 51 -11.60 -0.73 -5.92
C TYR A 51 -10.25 -1.24 -5.41
N LEU A 52 -9.73 -2.33 -5.98
CA LEU A 52 -8.43 -2.89 -5.58
C LEU A 52 -7.28 -1.89 -5.81
N ASN A 53 -7.33 -1.17 -6.92
CA ASN A 53 -6.38 -0.11 -7.22
C ASN A 53 -6.40 0.98 -6.13
N ARG A 54 -7.58 1.49 -5.76
CA ARG A 54 -7.74 2.50 -4.71
C ARG A 54 -7.38 2.00 -3.32
N LEU A 55 -7.78 0.77 -2.99
CA LEU A 55 -7.44 0.14 -1.72
C LEU A 55 -5.93 0.07 -1.52
N SER A 56 -5.18 -0.26 -2.57
CA SER A 56 -3.72 -0.28 -2.49
C SER A 56 -3.11 1.09 -2.19
N ASP A 57 -3.70 2.19 -2.68
CA ASP A 57 -3.23 3.55 -2.44
C ASP A 57 -3.64 4.05 -1.05
N CYS A 58 -4.84 3.67 -0.59
CA CYS A 58 -5.28 3.86 0.79
C CYS A 58 -4.40 3.12 1.80
N LEU A 59 -3.74 2.02 1.42
CA LEU A 59 -2.77 1.34 2.28
C LEU A 59 -1.39 2.04 2.26
N TYR A 60 -1.05 2.75 1.19
CA TYR A 60 0.23 3.44 1.04
C TYR A 60 0.26 4.82 1.71
N ALA A 61 -0.78 5.64 1.50
CA ALA A 61 -0.83 7.01 2.02
C ALA A 61 -0.69 7.12 3.56
N PRO A 62 -1.40 6.32 4.37
CA PRO A 62 -1.28 6.39 5.83
C PRO A 62 -0.09 5.58 6.35
N ALA A 63 0.42 4.59 5.60
CA ALA A 63 1.72 3.99 5.91
C ALA A 63 2.85 5.03 5.81
N ARG A 64 2.79 5.90 4.79
CA ARG A 64 3.76 6.99 4.62
C ARG A 64 3.65 8.07 5.69
N SER A 65 2.45 8.34 6.18
CA SER A 65 2.22 9.32 7.25
C SER A 65 2.60 8.77 8.64
N GLY A 66 2.54 7.45 8.83
CA GLY A 66 2.98 6.76 10.05
C GLY A 66 4.46 6.42 10.10
N ILE A 67 5.22 6.62 9.01
CA ILE A 67 6.68 6.60 9.04
C ILE A 67 7.13 7.96 9.60
N MET A 68 7.02 8.11 10.91
CA MET A 68 7.80 9.10 11.62
C MET A 68 9.27 8.67 11.49
N PRO A 69 10.17 9.51 10.98
CA PRO A 69 11.58 9.16 10.93
C PRO A 69 12.06 8.93 12.37
N LEU A 70 12.70 7.79 12.62
CA LEU A 70 13.32 7.45 13.91
C LEU A 70 14.48 8.40 14.29
N THR A 71 14.65 9.52 13.59
CA THR A 71 15.76 10.49 13.75
C THR A 71 15.42 11.68 14.65
N SER A 72 14.39 11.58 15.50
CA SER A 72 14.10 12.61 16.52
C SER A 72 13.57 12.00 17.82
N ALA A 73 14.33 11.06 18.37
CA ALA A 73 14.18 10.61 19.76
C ALA A 73 15.56 10.53 20.46
N ALA A 74 16.42 11.50 20.15
CA ALA A 74 17.62 11.80 20.90
C ALA A 74 17.73 13.32 20.99
N LEU A 75 16.94 13.90 21.91
CA LEU A 75 17.21 15.09 22.71
C LEU A 75 16.08 15.23 23.74
#